data_AF-A0A7V4B193-F1
#
_entry.id   AF-A0A7V4B193-F1
#
_cell.length_a   1.000
_cell.length_b   1.000
_cell.length_c   1.000
_cell.angle_alpha   90.00
_cell.angle_beta   90.00
_cell.angle_gamma   90.00
#
_symmetry.space_group_name_H-M   'P 1'
#
loop_
_entity.id
_entity.type
_entity.pdbx_description
1 polymer ?
#
loop_
_entity_poly.entity_id
_entity_poly.type
_entity_poly.pdbx_seq_one_letter_code
_entity_poly.pdbx_strand_id
1 'polypeptide(L)' 'MKYPYTNPCYLKIDLFCRGMKIAPGCDLDNDARPVRRTRAGLGSGLEIVIPPDLYANVPIEEKFVHGTPYSLHK' A
#
# COMPACT_ATOMS: atom_id res chain seq x y z
N MET A 1 -21.84 -3.63 16.32
CA MET A 1 -20.84 -4.56 15.73
C MET A 1 -19.46 -3.95 16.01
N LYS A 2 -18.68 -4.50 16.95
CA LYS A 2 -17.34 -3.98 17.30
C LYS A 2 -16.35 -4.46 16.22
N TYR A 3 -15.72 -3.55 15.51
CA TYR A 3 -14.65 -3.88 14.55
C TYR A 3 -13.49 -4.57 15.28
N PRO A 4 -13.12 -5.82 14.95
CA PRO A 4 -11.99 -6.50 15.59
C PRO A 4 -10.61 -6.01 15.09
N TYR A 5 -10.54 -4.85 14.43
CA TYR A 5 -9.32 -4.31 13.80
C TYR A 5 -9.01 -2.89 14.26
N THR A 6 -8.96 -2.65 15.58
CA THR A 6 -8.60 -1.33 16.14
C THR A 6 -7.10 -1.05 16.14
N ASN A 7 -6.25 -1.99 15.70
CA ASN A 7 -4.80 -1.79 15.63
C ASN A 7 -4.34 -1.59 14.18
N PRO A 8 -3.90 -0.39 13.79
CA PRO A 8 -3.42 -0.10 12.43
C PRO A 8 -2.18 -0.91 12.04
N CYS A 9 -1.43 -1.45 13.00
CA CYS A 9 -0.29 -2.33 12.73
C CYS A 9 -0.70 -3.63 12.02
N TYR A 10 -1.89 -4.18 12.29
CA TYR A 10 -2.35 -5.38 11.57
C TYR A 10 -2.60 -5.07 10.09
N LEU A 11 -3.19 -3.92 9.79
CA LEU A 11 -3.39 -3.48 8.41
C LEU A 11 -2.04 -3.23 7.72
N LYS A 12 -1.08 -2.59 8.40
CA LYS A 12 0.28 -2.41 7.88
C LYS A 12 0.94 -3.74 7.50
N ILE A 13 0.85 -4.76 8.37
CA ILE A 13 1.42 -6.08 8.11
C ILE A 13 0.71 -6.73 6.92
N ASP A 14 -0.62 -6.70 6.85
CA ASP A 14 -1.34 -7.35 5.76
C ASP A 14 -1.07 -6.66 4.41
N LEU A 15 -1.00 -5.32 4.39
CA LEU A 15 -0.60 -4.55 3.20
C LEU A 15 0.84 -4.83 2.79
N PHE A 16 1.76 -5.06 3.73
CA PHE A 16 3.13 -5.45 3.39
C PHE A 16 3.20 -6.84 2.74
N CYS A 17 2.40 -7.79 3.24
CA CYS A 17 2.39 -9.17 2.76
C CYS A 17 1.58 -9.38 1.47
N ARG A 18 0.52 -8.59 1.27
CA ARG A 18 -0.42 -8.78 0.15
C ARG A 18 -0.40 -7.64 -0.87
N GLY A 19 0.16 -6.49 -0.51
CA GLY A 19 0.13 -5.29 -1.33
C GLY A 19 -1.27 -4.75 -1.56
N MET A 20 -1.38 -3.81 -2.51
CA MET A 20 -2.62 -3.11 -2.82
C MET A 20 -2.70 -2.75 -4.31
N LYS A 21 -3.91 -2.77 -4.87
CA LYS A 21 -4.15 -2.31 -6.25
C LYS A 21 -4.39 -0.81 -6.29
N ILE A 22 -3.98 -0.16 -7.37
CA ILE A 22 -4.28 1.24 -7.64
C ILE A 22 -5.54 1.30 -8.51
N ALA A 23 -6.59 1.97 -8.02
CA ALA A 23 -7.80 2.14 -8.82
C ALA A 23 -7.56 3.13 -9.97
N PRO A 24 -8.30 3.03 -11.09
CA PRO A 24 -8.12 3.90 -12.26
C PRO A 24 -8.27 5.40 -12.01
N GLY A 25 -8.87 5.81 -10.89
CA GLY A 25 -9.04 7.22 -10.53
C GLY A 25 -7.84 7.85 -9.82
N CYS A 26 -6.78 7.09 -9.55
CA CYS A 26 -5.54 7.59 -8.95
C CYS A 26 -4.53 7.91 -10.05
N ASP A 27 -3.89 9.07 -9.95
CA ASP A 27 -2.80 9.46 -10.85
C ASP A 27 -1.51 9.56 -10.02
N LEU A 28 -0.78 8.45 -9.89
CA LEU A 28 0.38 8.39 -8.99
C LEU A 28 1.51 9.35 -9.37
N ASP A 29 1.61 9.78 -10.63
CA ASP A 29 2.64 10.72 -11.06
C ASP A 29 2.38 12.14 -10.49
N ASN A 30 1.10 12.45 -10.22
CA ASN A 30 0.68 13.75 -9.66
C ASN A 30 0.26 13.66 -8.18
N ASP A 31 -0.27 12.52 -7.75
CA ASP A 31 -0.82 12.30 -6.40
C ASP A 31 0.22 11.73 -5.42
N ALA A 32 1.35 11.17 -5.91
CA ALA A 32 2.35 10.50 -5.07
C ALA A 32 3.79 10.92 -5.37
N ARG A 33 4.70 10.62 -4.44
CA ARG A 33 6.13 10.72 -4.71
C ARG A 33 6.56 9.56 -5.62
N PRO A 34 7.46 9.79 -6.60
CA PRO A 34 7.94 8.73 -7.48
C PRO A 34 8.57 7.58 -6.71
N VAL A 35 8.22 6.35 -7.09
CA VAL A 35 8.84 5.13 -6.54
C VAL A 35 10.30 5.08 -7.00
N ARG A 36 11.22 5.39 -6.09
CA ARG A 36 12.66 5.29 -6.35
C ARG A 36 13.14 3.86 -6.07
N ARG A 37 13.20 3.03 -7.12
CA ARG A 37 13.83 1.72 -7.04
C ARG A 37 15.32 1.89 -6.69
N THR A 38 15.67 1.60 -5.45
CA THR A 38 17.07 1.64 -5.01
C THR A 38 17.80 0.36 -5.41
N ARG A 39 19.13 0.43 -5.49
CA ARG A 39 20.07 -0.53 -6.10
C ARG A 39 20.06 -1.95 -5.50
N ALA A 40 19.14 -2.26 -4.59
CA ALA A 40 18.98 -3.55 -3.93
C ALA A 40 17.71 -4.32 -4.37
N GLY A 41 16.98 -3.85 -5.39
CA GLY A 41 15.76 -4.52 -5.86
C GLY A 41 14.57 -4.40 -4.91
N LEU A 42 14.58 -3.39 -4.04
CA LEU A 42 13.43 -3.04 -3.21
C LEU A 42 12.29 -2.57 -4.14
N GLY A 43 11.15 -3.25 -4.03
CA GLY A 43 10.06 -3.29 -5.01
C GLY A 43 9.30 -2.00 -5.22
N SER A 44 8.08 -2.11 -5.74
CA SER A 44 7.24 -1.00 -6.22
C SER A 44 6.62 -0.12 -5.13
N GLY A 45 7.16 -0.18 -3.91
CA GLY A 45 6.49 0.28 -2.69
C GLY A 45 5.98 1.72 -2.75
N LEU A 46 4.66 1.89 -2.66
CA LEU A 46 3.99 3.16 -2.45
C LEU A 46 3.95 3.48 -0.96
N GLU A 47 4.46 4.66 -0.58
CA GLU A 47 4.39 5.11 0.82
C GLU A 47 3.03 5.75 1.11
N ILE A 48 2.31 5.21 2.10
CA ILE A 48 1.02 5.71 2.57
C ILE A 48 1.06 5.95 4.08
N VAL A 49 0.15 6.80 4.56
CA VAL A 49 -0.09 7.03 5.98
C VAL A 49 -1.40 6.37 6.37
N ILE A 50 -1.33 5.34 7.22
CA ILE A 50 -2.48 4.72 7.85
C ILE A 50 -2.79 5.54 9.12
N PRO A 51 -4.02 6.02 9.34
CA PRO A 51 -4.36 6.76 10.55
C PRO A 51 -4.01 5.99 11.84
N PRO A 52 -3.57 6.67 12.91
CA PRO A 52 -3.41 8.12 13.01
C PRO A 52 -2.15 8.69 12.36
N ASP A 53 -1.04 7.95 12.29
CA ASP A 53 0.23 8.43 11.71
C ASP A 53 1.22 7.27 11.44
N LEU A 54 0.71 6.14 10.94
CA LEU A 54 1.51 4.94 10.71
C LEU A 54 1.90 4.82 9.23
N TYR A 55 3.17 5.06 8.95
CA TYR A 55 3.74 4.91 7.61
C TYR A 55 3.84 3.45 7.19
N ALA A 56 3.43 3.15 5.97
CA ALA A 56 3.55 1.83 5.35
C ALA A 56 4.05 1.97 3.91
N ASN A 57 5.06 1.18 3.55
CA ASN A 57 5.52 1.03 2.19
C ASN A 57 4.83 -0.20 1.59
N VAL A 58 3.86 0.03 0.71
CA VAL A 58 2.93 -1.00 0.23
C VAL A 58 3.29 -1.42 -1.19
N PRO A 59 3.56 -2.71 -1.46
CA PRO A 59 3.77 -3.24 -2.80
C PRO A 59 2.55 -3.03 -3.71
N ILE A 60 2.76 -2.60 -4.96
CA ILE A 60 1.68 -2.30 -5.94
C ILE A 60 1.86 -2.95 -7.32
N GLU A 61 3.05 -3.48 -7.66
CA GLU A 61 3.36 -4.06 -8.99
C GLU A 61 3.76 -5.56 -8.94
N GLU A 62 4.03 -6.11 -7.76
CA GLU A 62 4.50 -7.48 -7.59
C GLU A 62 3.42 -8.50 -7.96
N LYS A 63 3.81 -9.68 -8.45
CA LYS A 63 2.86 -10.70 -8.94
C LYS A 63 1.79 -11.09 -7.91
N PHE A 64 2.14 -11.12 -6.63
CA PHE A 64 1.18 -11.47 -5.57
C PHE A 64 0.10 -10.40 -5.36
N VAL A 65 0.35 -9.14 -5.76
CA VAL A 65 -0.58 -8.03 -5.62
C VAL A 65 -1.85 -8.25 -6.45
N HIS A 66 -1.78 -8.98 -7.56
CA HIS A 66 -2.98 -9.26 -8.37
C HIS A 66 -4.08 -10.00 -7.58
N GLY A 67 -3.70 -10.81 -6.58
CA GLY A 67 -4.63 -11.52 -5.70
C GLY A 67 -5.10 -10.75 -4.47
N THR A 68 -4.61 -9.52 -4.25
CA THR A 68 -4.93 -8.75 -3.04
C THR A 68 -6.40 -8.30 -3.02
N PRO A 69 -7.05 -8.27 -1.82
CA PRO A 69 -8.37 -7.66 -1.65
C PRO A 69 -8.31 -6.13 -1.53
N TYR A 70 -7.12 -5.55 -1.36
CA TYR A 70 -6.96 -4.12 -1.11
C TYR A 70 -6.91 -3.30 -2.40
N SER A 71 -7.58 -2.15 -2.39
CA SER A 71 -7.50 -1.16 -3.47
C SER A 71 -7.48 0.26 -2.91
N LEU A 72 -6.63 1.10 -3.50
CA LEU A 72 -6.55 2.52 -3.20
C LEU A 72 -7.52 3.27 -4.12
N HIS A 73 -8.36 4.11 -3.51
CA HIS A 73 -9.30 4.99 -4.20
C HIS A 73 -9.09 6.43 -3.72
N LYS A 74 -9.51 7.41 -4.52
CA LYS A 74 -9.44 8.84 -4.22
C LYS A 74 -10.66 9.31 -3.43
#